data_AF-A0A7Y3GQ69-F1
#
_entry.id   AF-A0A7Y3GQ69-F1
#
_cell.length_a   1.000
_cell.length_b   1.000
_cell.length_c   1.000
_cell.angle_alpha   90.00
_cell.angle_beta   90.00
_cell.angle_gamma   90.00
#
_symmetry.space_group_name_H-M   'P 1'
#
loop_
_entity.id
_entity.type
_entity.pdbx_description
1 polymer ?
#
loop_
_entity_poly.entity_id
_entity_poly.type
_entity_poly.pdbx_seq_one_letter_code
_entity_poly.pdbx_strand_id
1 'polypeptide(L)'
;EQNVTNYYDLLLGEETGRYMFRIIALKEILSHPSTYGFNFNKKDLYQPIPTYTVDVDTAVTDFTKFAKSFGITYKILKIHNPWLRENKLNNRSRKLYNIEIPKEGYYNTKP
;
A
#
# COMPACT_ATOMS: atom_id res chain seq x y z
N GLU A 1 4.28 23.74 21.16
CA GLU A 1 5.15 22.64 20.68
C GLU A 1 6.10 22.26 21.83
N GLN A 2 6.46 20.98 22.00
CA GLN A 2 7.12 20.48 23.22
C GLN A 2 8.65 20.71 23.29
N ASN A 3 9.25 21.39 22.29
CA ASN A 3 10.69 21.75 22.25
C ASN A 3 11.67 20.58 22.49
N VAL A 4 11.30 19.37 22.07
CA VAL A 4 12.14 18.17 22.13
C VAL A 4 12.30 17.59 20.72
N THR A 5 13.49 17.05 20.43
CA THR A 5 13.81 16.45 19.12
C THR A 5 13.81 14.92 19.14
N ASN A 6 13.84 14.31 20.33
CA ASN A 6 13.82 12.87 20.52
C ASN A 6 12.39 12.37 20.77
N TYR A 7 12.02 11.30 20.09
CA TYR A 7 10.70 10.68 20.22
C TYR A 7 10.39 10.24 21.65
N TYR A 8 11.39 9.70 22.37
CA TYR A 8 11.20 9.19 23.73
C TYR A 8 11.00 10.29 24.77
N ASP A 9 11.32 11.54 24.42
CA ASP A 9 11.16 12.70 25.29
C ASP A 9 9.82 13.44 25.02
N LEU A 10 9.03 12.96 24.04
CA LEU A 10 7.69 13.50 23.76
C LEU A 10 6.67 13.01 24.78
N LEU A 11 5.92 13.94 25.37
CA LEU A 11 4.70 13.65 26.10
C LEU A 11 3.58 13.33 25.11
N LEU A 12 3.53 12.08 24.67
CA LEU A 12 2.49 11.55 23.80
C LEU A 12 1.37 10.93 24.62
N GLY A 13 0.14 11.04 24.10
CA GLY A 13 -0.97 10.25 24.61
C GLY A 13 -0.69 8.75 24.44
N GLU A 14 -1.35 7.94 25.27
CA GLU A 14 -1.16 6.49 25.35
C GLU A 14 -1.20 5.77 24.00
N GLU A 15 -2.13 6.10 23.12
CA GLU A 15 -2.21 5.47 21.80
C GLU A 15 -1.00 5.82 20.90
N THR A 16 -0.62 7.09 20.87
CA THR A 16 0.42 7.59 19.96
C THR A 16 1.82 7.17 20.39
N GLY A 17 2.08 7.14 21.70
CA GLY A 17 3.37 6.67 22.24
C GLY A 17 3.61 5.17 22.01
N ARG A 18 2.54 4.36 21.88
CA ARG A 18 2.66 2.91 21.67
C ARG A 18 3.03 2.51 20.23
N TYR A 19 2.89 3.39 19.24
CA TYR A 19 3.17 3.02 17.85
C TYR A 19 4.61 2.60 17.60
N MET A 20 5.58 3.23 18.28
CA MET A 20 7.00 2.86 18.16
C MET A 20 7.25 1.42 18.64
N PHE A 21 6.72 1.07 19.81
CA PHE A 21 6.88 -0.29 20.34
C PHE A 21 6.16 -1.32 19.48
N ARG A 22 4.94 -1.00 18.99
CA ARG A 22 4.18 -1.85 18.08
C ARG A 22 4.94 -2.11 16.77
N ILE A 23 5.51 -1.08 16.14
CA ILE A 23 6.25 -1.25 14.88
C ILE A 23 7.55 -2.04 15.08
N ILE A 24 8.25 -1.83 16.21
CA ILE A 24 9.45 -2.61 16.56
C ILE A 24 9.08 -4.08 16.79
N ALA A 25 8.05 -4.36 17.58
CA ALA A 25 7.58 -5.72 17.81
C ALA A 25 7.16 -6.43 16.52
N LEU A 26 6.44 -5.73 15.63
CA LEU A 26 6.09 -6.28 14.32
C LEU A 26 7.33 -6.56 13.47
N LYS A 27 8.30 -5.63 13.41
CA LYS A 27 9.56 -5.84 12.70
C LYS A 27 10.28 -7.09 13.22
N GLU A 28 10.37 -7.24 14.54
CA GLU A 28 11.02 -8.37 15.19
C GLU A 28 10.34 -9.70 14.85
N ILE A 29 9.01 -9.76 15.01
CA ILE A 29 8.21 -10.95 14.68
C ILE A 29 8.34 -11.31 13.19
N LEU A 30 8.26 -10.32 12.30
CA LEU A 30 8.37 -10.56 10.86
C LEU A 30 9.78 -10.97 10.42
N SER A 31 10.82 -10.55 11.16
CA SER A 31 12.21 -10.92 10.88
C SER A 31 12.56 -12.32 11.42
N HIS A 32 11.95 -12.70 12.54
CA HIS A 32 12.20 -13.98 13.23
C HIS A 32 10.90 -14.78 13.51
N PRO A 33 10.06 -15.07 12.49
CA PRO A 33 8.73 -15.63 12.70
C PRO A 33 8.74 -16.96 13.46
N SER A 34 9.72 -17.83 13.18
CA SER A 34 9.86 -19.13 13.83
C SER A 34 10.10 -19.03 15.34
N THR A 35 10.86 -18.03 15.79
CA THR A 35 11.14 -17.79 17.22
C THR A 35 9.87 -17.47 18.00
N TYR A 36 8.90 -16.84 17.34
CA TYR A 36 7.61 -16.45 17.92
C TYR A 36 6.47 -17.44 17.58
N GLY A 37 6.81 -18.64 17.08
CA GLY A 37 5.84 -19.70 16.82
C GLY A 37 5.07 -19.59 15.50
N PHE A 38 5.41 -18.64 14.63
CA PHE A 38 4.84 -18.54 13.28
C PHE A 38 5.53 -19.53 12.34
N ASN A 39 4.92 -20.70 12.20
CA ASN A 39 5.38 -21.77 11.32
C ASN A 39 4.47 -21.84 10.10
N PHE A 40 4.98 -21.43 8.93
CA PHE A 40 4.26 -21.47 7.66
C PHE A 40 5.17 -21.94 6.54
N ASN A 41 4.58 -22.52 5.51
CA ASN A 41 5.25 -22.94 4.29
C ASN A 41 5.01 -21.94 3.17
N LYS A 42 5.78 -22.04 2.08
CA LYS A 42 5.60 -21.18 0.89
C LYS A 42 4.19 -21.25 0.29
N LYS A 43 3.50 -22.38 0.45
CA LYS A 43 2.11 -22.57 0.00
C LYS A 43 1.08 -21.82 0.84
N ASP A 44 1.42 -21.51 2.09
CA ASP A 44 0.55 -20.78 3.02
C ASP A 44 0.69 -19.27 2.82
N LEU A 45 1.75 -18.83 2.11
CA LEU A 45 1.96 -17.43 1.75
C LEU A 45 0.98 -16.98 0.67
N TYR A 46 0.55 -15.73 0.79
CA TYR A 46 -0.14 -15.03 -0.28
C TYR A 46 0.71 -15.06 -1.55
N GLN A 47 0.11 -15.54 -2.64
CA GLN A 47 0.76 -15.51 -3.94
C GLN A 47 0.62 -14.12 -4.55
N PRO A 48 1.67 -13.60 -5.21
CA PRO A 48 1.58 -12.33 -5.91
C PRO A 48 0.51 -12.43 -7.00
N ILE A 49 -0.39 -11.46 -7.03
CA ILE A 49 -1.39 -11.37 -8.09
C ILE A 49 -0.68 -10.83 -9.34
N PRO A 50 -0.72 -11.55 -10.48
CA PRO A 50 -0.09 -11.09 -11.70
C PRO A 50 -0.67 -9.77 -12.17
N THR A 51 0.21 -8.80 -12.42
CA THR A 51 -0.12 -7.50 -12.97
C THR A 51 0.49 -7.31 -14.35
N TYR A 52 0.04 -6.27 -15.05
CA TYR A 52 0.73 -5.68 -16.20
C TYR A 52 0.81 -4.16 -15.98
N THR A 53 1.76 -3.52 -16.66
CA THR A 53 2.04 -2.10 -16.49
C THR A 53 1.34 -1.28 -17.57
N VAL A 54 0.72 -0.18 -17.15
CA VAL A 54 0.17 0.86 -18.02
C VAL A 54 0.98 2.14 -17.80
N ASP A 55 1.55 2.64 -18.90
CA ASP A 55 2.34 3.86 -18.92
C ASP A 55 1.41 5.08 -19.01
N VAL A 56 1.56 6.01 -18.07
CA VAL A 56 0.75 7.23 -17.96
C VAL A 56 1.66 8.45 -17.84
N ASP A 57 1.71 9.24 -18.91
CA ASP A 57 2.48 10.50 -19.01
C ASP A 57 1.59 11.75 -18.91
N THR A 58 0.27 11.57 -18.79
CA THR A 58 -0.72 12.64 -18.68
C THR A 58 -1.37 12.71 -17.30
N ALA A 59 -2.13 13.78 -17.06
CA ALA A 59 -2.88 13.92 -15.83
C ALA A 59 -4.09 12.96 -15.82
N VAL A 60 -4.32 12.31 -14.69
CA VAL A 60 -5.53 11.49 -14.47
C VAL A 60 -6.44 12.27 -13.55
N THR A 61 -7.64 12.64 -14.03
CA THR A 61 -8.57 13.48 -13.28
C THR A 61 -9.36 12.73 -12.22
N ASP A 62 -9.64 11.43 -12.46
CA ASP A 62 -10.40 10.58 -11.56
C ASP A 62 -9.95 9.11 -11.68
N PHE A 63 -9.23 8.63 -10.67
CA PHE A 63 -8.77 7.25 -10.61
C PHE A 63 -9.90 6.23 -10.44
N THR A 64 -11.09 6.64 -10.02
CA THR A 64 -12.27 5.77 -9.97
C THR A 64 -12.73 5.42 -11.38
N LYS A 65 -12.82 6.43 -12.27
CA LYS A 65 -13.16 6.21 -13.68
C LYS A 65 -12.05 5.47 -14.41
N PHE A 66 -10.80 5.82 -14.14
CA PHE A 66 -9.64 5.10 -14.67
C PHE A 66 -9.67 3.61 -14.27
N ALA A 67 -9.87 3.28 -12.99
CA ALA A 67 -10.00 1.89 -12.55
C ALA A 67 -11.14 1.15 -13.28
N LYS A 68 -12.29 1.81 -13.42
CA LYS A 68 -13.46 1.24 -14.11
C LYS A 68 -13.19 0.92 -15.59
N SER A 69 -12.37 1.71 -16.31
CA SER A 69 -12.03 1.39 -17.69
C SER A 69 -11.19 0.11 -17.83
N PHE A 70 -10.53 -0.33 -16.76
CA PHE A 70 -9.83 -1.61 -16.68
C PHE A 70 -10.65 -2.72 -15.97
N GLY A 71 -11.97 -2.49 -15.76
CA GLY A 71 -12.85 -3.48 -15.13
C GLY A 71 -12.57 -3.72 -13.63
N ILE A 72 -11.77 -2.87 -12.99
CA ILE A 72 -11.40 -2.98 -11.58
C ILE A 72 -12.01 -1.85 -10.74
N THR A 73 -12.06 -2.06 -9.43
CA THR A 73 -12.50 -1.02 -8.48
C THR A 73 -11.34 -0.11 -8.09
N TYR A 74 -11.66 1.11 -7.63
CA TYR A 74 -10.67 2.04 -7.09
C TYR A 74 -9.86 1.44 -5.94
N LYS A 75 -10.49 0.59 -5.10
CA LYS A 75 -9.81 -0.14 -4.02
C LYS A 75 -8.73 -1.06 -4.57
N ILE A 76 -9.04 -1.84 -5.61
CA ILE A 76 -8.09 -2.76 -6.24
C ILE A 76 -6.92 -1.99 -6.86
N LEU A 77 -7.21 -0.89 -7.57
CA LEU A 77 -6.17 -0.02 -8.12
C LEU A 77 -5.18 0.46 -7.05
N LYS A 78 -5.67 0.89 -5.88
CA LYS A 78 -4.85 1.35 -4.75
C LYS A 78 -4.04 0.25 -4.09
N ILE A 79 -4.57 -0.97 -4.01
CA ILE A 79 -3.84 -2.13 -3.47
C ILE A 79 -2.57 -2.39 -4.28
N HIS A 80 -2.67 -2.31 -5.61
CA HIS A 80 -1.52 -2.51 -6.50
C HIS A 80 -0.62 -1.27 -6.65
N ASN A 81 -1.13 -0.08 -6.35
CA ASN A 81 -0.40 1.17 -6.50
C ASN A 81 -0.45 2.01 -5.20
N PRO A 82 0.16 1.53 -4.10
CA PRO A 82 0.07 2.18 -2.79
C PRO A 82 0.71 3.58 -2.75
N TRP A 83 1.55 3.91 -3.73
CA TRP A 83 2.13 5.24 -3.91
C TRP A 83 1.12 6.28 -4.42
N LEU A 84 0.01 5.85 -5.03
CA LEU A 84 -1.11 6.73 -5.36
C LEU A 84 -1.83 7.09 -4.07
N ARG A 85 -1.57 8.28 -3.52
CA ARG A 85 -2.28 8.78 -2.32
C ARG A 85 -3.59 9.48 -2.69
N GLU A 86 -3.53 10.41 -3.64
CA GLU A 86 -4.68 11.17 -4.11
C GLU A 86 -5.61 10.38 -5.05
N ASN A 87 -6.85 10.85 -5.22
CA ASN A 87 -7.82 10.30 -6.16
C ASN A 87 -7.58 10.73 -7.63
N LYS A 88 -6.54 11.53 -7.86
CA LYS A 88 -6.12 12.06 -9.16
C LYS A 88 -4.60 12.07 -9.26
N LEU A 89 -4.09 12.28 -10.46
CA LEU A 89 -2.67 12.46 -10.76
C LEU A 89 -2.47 13.78 -11.49
N ASN A 90 -1.86 14.75 -10.80
CA ASN A 90 -1.43 15.99 -11.44
C ASN A 90 -0.07 15.76 -12.09
N ASN A 91 0.00 15.79 -13.42
CA ASN A 91 1.22 15.50 -14.16
C ASN A 91 1.60 16.63 -15.12
N ARG A 92 1.79 17.84 -14.60
CA ARG A 92 2.18 19.01 -15.43
C ARG A 92 3.56 18.83 -16.07
N SER A 93 4.45 18.07 -15.44
CA SER A 93 5.80 17.79 -15.93
C SER A 93 5.88 16.68 -16.97
N ARG A 94 4.77 16.02 -17.32
CA ARG A 94 4.72 14.84 -18.20
C ARG A 94 5.70 13.74 -17.81
N LYS A 95 5.87 13.54 -16.50
CA LYS A 95 6.65 12.43 -15.99
C LYS A 95 5.93 11.13 -16.35
N LEU A 96 6.67 10.15 -16.86
CA LEU A 96 6.11 8.82 -17.09
C LEU A 96 5.86 8.13 -15.75
N TYR A 97 4.62 7.69 -15.51
CA TYR A 97 4.24 6.88 -14.37
C TYR A 97 3.83 5.49 -14.84
N ASN A 98 4.26 4.48 -14.08
CA ASN A 98 3.95 3.08 -14.33
C ASN A 98 2.85 2.68 -13.36
N ILE A 99 1.64 2.43 -13.87
CA ILE A 99 0.50 1.99 -13.07
C ILE A 99 0.31 0.49 -13.27
N GLU A 100 0.31 -0.26 -12.19
CA GLU A 100 0.09 -1.71 -12.22
C GLU A 100 -1.40 -2.03 -12.20
N ILE A 101 -1.85 -2.83 -13.17
CA ILE A 101 -3.22 -3.33 -13.28
C ILE A 101 -3.19 -4.85 -13.15
N PRO A 102 -4.01 -5.46 -12.26
CA PRO A 102 -4.07 -6.91 -12.15
C PRO A 102 -4.67 -7.54 -13.41
N LYS A 103 -4.20 -8.74 -13.76
CA LYS A 103 -4.79 -9.53 -14.84
C LYS A 103 -6.21 -9.96 -14.48
N GLU A 104 -7.02 -10.22 -15.50
CA GLU A 104 -8.39 -10.70 -15.33
C GLU A 104 -8.43 -12.04 -14.59
N GLY A 105 -9.52 -12.28 -13.84
CA GLY A 105 -9.75 -13.54 -13.12
C GLY A 105 -9.23 -13.58 -11.68
N TYR A 106 -8.41 -12.62 -11.24
CA TYR A 106 -7.87 -12.60 -9.86
C TYR A 106 -8.74 -11.85 -8.85
N TYR A 107 -9.64 -10.99 -9.32
CA TYR A 107 -10.59 -10.25 -8.49
C TYR A 107 -12.01 -10.45 -9.00
N ASN A 108 -12.95 -10.67 -8.07
CA ASN A 108 -14.38 -10.61 -8.38
C ASN A 108 -14.87 -9.17 -8.16
N THR A 109 -15.18 -8.48 -9.25
CA THR A 109 -15.58 -7.07 -9.25
C THR A 109 -17.09 -6.88 -9.43
N LYS A 110 -17.85 -7.98 -9.50
CA LYS A 110 -19.32 -7.93 -9.49
C LYS A 110 -19.83 -7.73 -8.05
N PRO A 111 -20.80 -6.84 -7.83
CA PRO A 111 -21.45 -6.66 -6.54
C PRO A 111 -22.22 -7.91 -6.10
#